data_AF-A0A3D4SXY9-F1
#
_entry.id   AF-A0A3D4SXY9-F1
#
_cell.length_a   1.000
_cell.length_b   1.000
_cell.length_c   1.000
_cell.angle_alpha   90.00
_cell.angle_beta   90.00
_cell.angle_gamma   90.00
#
_symmetry.space_group_name_H-M   'P 1'
#
loop_
_entity.id
_entity.type
_entity.pdbx_description
1 polymer ?
#
loop_
_entity_poly.entity_id
_entity_poly.type
_entity_poly.pdbx_seq_one_letter_code
_entity_poly.pdbx_strand_id
1 'polypeptide(L)' 'ELDALRDLQPRYREQFGWNYLVRAAGRSAREIRDDLLARLDNAPADEWPVTVANLDAINQLRLRGWITG' A
#
# COMPACT_ATOMS: atom_id res chain seq x y z
N GLU A 1 14.89 -6.39 7.33
CA GLU A 1 13.90 -6.45 6.23
C GLU A 1 12.94 -5.24 6.20
N LEU A 2 12.49 -4.72 7.35
CA LEU A 2 11.64 -3.51 7.41
C LEU A 2 12.39 -2.19 7.07
N ASP A 3 13.70 -2.13 7.25
CA ASP A 3 14.49 -0.92 6.93
C ASP A 3 14.47 -0.62 5.43
N ALA A 4 14.51 -1.66 4.60
CA ALA A 4 14.39 -1.52 3.14
C ALA A 4 13.03 -0.90 2.73
N LEU A 5 11.94 -1.19 3.46
CA LEU A 5 10.64 -0.56 3.23
C LEU A 5 10.65 0.92 3.62
N ARG A 6 11.35 1.27 4.70
CA ARG A 6 11.48 2.65 5.19
C ARG A 6 12.23 3.52 4.18
N ASP A 7 13.27 2.98 3.55
CA ASP A 7 14.08 3.70 2.55
C ASP A 7 13.33 3.91 1.22
N LEU A 8 12.35 3.07 0.91
CA LEU A 8 11.56 3.15 -0.32
C LEU A 8 10.35 4.08 -0.21
N GLN A 9 9.82 4.30 1.00
CA GLN A 9 8.66 5.20 1.19
C GLN A 9 8.89 6.65 0.75
N PRO A 10 10.06 7.28 1.00
CA PRO A 10 10.36 8.62 0.48
C PRO A 10 10.30 8.67 -1.04
N ARG A 11 10.90 7.70 -1.73
CA ARG A 11 10.88 7.63 -3.21
C ARG A 11 9.46 7.53 -3.76
N TYR A 12 8.64 6.70 -3.12
CA TYR A 12 7.23 6.57 -3.49
C TYR A 12 6.48 7.90 -3.32
N ARG A 13 6.73 8.60 -2.21
CA ARG A 13 6.11 9.90 -1.96
C ARG A 13 6.56 10.96 -2.96
N GLU A 14 7.84 10.97 -3.33
CA GLU A 14 8.39 11.90 -4.32
C GLU A 14 7.79 11.66 -5.72
N GLN A 15 7.59 10.40 -6.11
CA GLN A 15 7.05 10.03 -7.41
C GLN A 15 5.54 10.26 -7.55
N PHE A 16 4.78 9.89 -6.51
CA PHE A 16 3.31 9.88 -6.59
C PHE A 16 2.66 11.04 -5.80
N GLY A 17 3.31 11.58 -4.78
CA GLY A 17 2.77 12.67 -3.96
C GLY A 17 1.92 12.23 -2.76
N TRP A 18 1.70 10.91 -2.58
CA TRP A 18 0.98 10.35 -1.42
C TRP A 18 1.77 9.24 -0.73
N ASN A 19 1.32 8.83 0.46
CA ASN A 19 1.90 7.71 1.19
C ASN A 19 1.62 6.39 0.47
N TYR A 20 2.59 5.49 0.46
CA TYR A 20 2.35 4.11 0.08
C TYR A 20 1.28 3.49 0.99
N LEU A 21 0.26 2.90 0.37
CA LEU A 21 -0.89 2.35 1.06
C LEU A 21 -1.22 0.96 0.49
N VAL A 22 -1.29 -0.02 1.39
CA VAL A 22 -1.55 -1.42 1.06
C VAL A 22 -2.36 -2.10 2.16
N ARG A 23 -3.30 -2.98 1.78
CA ARG A 23 -3.97 -3.85 2.75
C ARG A 23 -3.00 -4.92 3.24
N ALA A 24 -2.44 -4.68 4.42
CA ALA A 24 -1.42 -5.53 5.02
C ALA A 24 -1.94 -6.86 5.62
N ALA A 25 -3.25 -6.95 5.94
CA ALA A 25 -3.81 -8.14 6.58
C ALA A 25 -3.55 -9.41 5.74
N GLY A 26 -2.84 -10.39 6.30
CA GLY A 26 -2.49 -11.65 5.60
C GLY A 26 -1.33 -11.54 4.60
N ARG A 27 -0.56 -10.44 4.57
CA ARG A 27 0.67 -10.32 3.78
C ARG A 27 1.90 -10.31 4.67
N SER A 28 2.97 -10.98 4.23
CA SER A 28 4.29 -10.95 4.85
C SER A 28 5.04 -9.66 4.52
N ALA A 29 6.07 -9.33 5.30
CA ALA A 29 6.91 -8.16 5.06
C ALA A 29 7.61 -8.19 3.69
N ARG A 30 7.96 -9.39 3.21
CA ARG A 30 8.56 -9.58 1.88
C ARG A 30 7.57 -9.29 0.77
N GLU A 31 6.35 -9.81 0.87
CA GLU A 31 5.29 -9.51 -0.11
C GLU A 31 4.96 -8.02 -0.16
N ILE A 32 4.99 -7.32 0.98
CA ILE A 32 4.76 -5.86 1.03
C ILE A 32 5.92 -5.10 0.37
N ARG A 33 7.16 -5.55 0.54
CA ARG A 33 8.34 -4.97 -0.11
C ARG A 33 8.28 -5.17 -1.62
N ASP A 34 7.96 -6.36 -2.07
CA ASP A 34 7.92 -6.69 -3.49
C ASP A 34 6.76 -5.95 -4.18
N ASP A 35 5.61 -5.79 -3.52
CA ASP A 35 4.48 -4.93 -3.96
C ASP A 35 4.92 -3.46 -4.10
N LEU A 36 5.63 -2.92 -3.10
CA LEU A 36 6.15 -1.55 -3.15
C LEU A 36 7.14 -1.34 -4.30
N LEU A 37 8.04 -2.30 -4.54
CA LEU A 37 8.98 -2.24 -5.64
C LEU A 37 8.27 -2.29 -6.99
N ALA A 38 7.32 -3.19 -7.17
CA ALA A 38 6.54 -3.28 -8.42
C ALA A 38 5.74 -1.99 -8.69
N ARG A 39 5.18 -1.37 -7.65
CA ARG A 39 4.39 -0.13 -7.79
C ARG A 39 5.22 1.11 -8.04
N LEU A 40 6.50 1.13 -7.65
CA LEU A 40 7.42 2.21 -8.02
C LEU A 40 7.67 2.26 -9.54
N ASP A 41 7.51 1.14 -10.25
CA ASP A 41 7.62 1.12 -11.71
C ASP A 41 6.33 1.55 -12.43
N ASN A 42 5.23 1.76 -11.71
CA ASN A 42 3.96 2.20 -12.30
C ASN A 42 4.00 3.67 -12.70
N ALA A 43 3.29 4.01 -13.78
CA ALA A 43 2.98 5.41 -14.07
C ALA A 43 1.98 5.95 -13.02
N PRO A 44 2.03 7.24 -12.67
CA PRO A 44 1.12 7.81 -11.67
C PRO A 44 -0.38 7.61 -11.96
N ALA A 45 -0.75 7.58 -13.24
CA ALA A 45 -2.14 7.33 -13.66
C ALA A 45 -2.61 5.90 -13.35
N ASP A 46 -1.72 4.91 -13.42
CA ASP A 46 -2.01 3.50 -13.13
C ASP A 46 -1.93 3.21 -11.63
N GLU A 47 -1.14 3.98 -10.90
CA GLU A 47 -0.94 3.80 -9.46
C GLU A 47 -2.10 4.34 -8.60
N TRP A 48 -2.76 5.40 -9.07
CA TRP A 48 -3.91 5.97 -8.39
C TRP A 48 -5.05 4.96 -8.12
N PRO A 49 -5.58 4.22 -9.13
CA PRO A 49 -6.64 3.25 -8.89
C PRO A 49 -6.20 2.11 -7.95
N VAL A 50 -4.93 1.69 -8.00
CA VAL A 50 -4.38 0.67 -7.08
C VAL A 50 -4.39 1.18 -5.64
N THR A 51 -3.98 2.43 -5.43
CA THR A 51 -4.02 3.07 -4.11
C THR A 51 -5.46 3.15 -3.57
N VAL A 52 -6.42 3.57 -4.41
CA VAL A 52 -7.84 3.67 -4.03
C VAL A 52 -8.43 2.30 -3.68
N ALA A 53 -8.14 1.25 -4.46
CA ALA A 53 -8.61 -0.11 -4.18
C ALA A 53 -8.09 -0.65 -2.84
N ASN A 54 -6.83 -0.35 -2.49
CA ASN A 54 -6.28 -0.71 -1.19
C ASN A 54 -6.97 0.05 -0.05
N LEU A 55 -7.29 1.33 -0.25
CA LEU A 55 -8.02 2.14 0.74
C LEU A 55 -9.42 1.58 1.00
N ASP A 56 -10.15 1.24 -0.06
CA ASP A 56 -11.46 0.60 0.06
C ASP A 56 -11.38 -0.73 0.84
N ALA A 57 -10.42 -1.60 0.50
CA ALA A 57 -10.23 -2.87 1.20
C ALA A 57 -9.92 -2.68 2.70
N ILE A 58 -9.12 -1.68 3.05
CA ILE A 58 -8.84 -1.32 4.46
C ILE A 58 -10.11 -0.86 5.16
N ASN A 59 -10.90 0.01 4.52
CA ASN A 59 -12.15 0.52 5.08
C ASN A 59 -13.17 -0.60 5.27
N GLN A 60 -13.33 -1.51 4.29
CA GLN A 60 -14.20 -2.68 4.41
C GLN A 60 -13.81 -3.57 5.58
N LEU A 61 -12.51 -3.85 5.77
CA LEU A 61 -12.03 -4.66 6.89
C LEU A 61 -12.35 -3.99 8.23
N ARG A 62 -12.15 -2.67 8.32
CA ARG A 62 -12.47 -1.88 9.51
C ARG A 62 -13.97 -1.91 9.80
N LEU A 63 -14.80 -1.55 8.82
CA LEU A 63 -16.25 -1.49 8.98
C LEU A 63 -16.83 -2.86 9.40
N ARG A 64 -16.38 -3.96 8.78
CA ARG A 64 -16.80 -5.30 9.19
C ARG A 64 -16.44 -5.59 10.64
N GLY A 65 -15.20 -5.30 11.05
CA GLY A 65 -14.76 -5.47 12.44
C GLY A 65 -15.58 -4.66 13.45
N TRP A 66 -16.12 -3.51 13.05
CA TRP A 66 -17.00 -2.70 13.90
C TRP A 66 -18.44 -3.24 13.98
N ILE A 67 -18.97 -3.79 12.88
CA ILE A 67 -20.35 -4.30 12.84
C ILE A 67 -20.47 -5.67 13.52
N THR A 68 -19.42 -6.50 13.43
CA THR A 68 -19.42 -7.84 14.03
C THR A 68 -18.81 -7.90 15.43
N GLY A 69 -18.32 -6.76 15.95
CA GLY A 69 -17.66 -6.63 17.24
C GLY A 69 -18.60 -6.32 18.39
#